data_AF-A0A932Y052-F1
#
_entry.id   AF-A0A932Y052-F1
#
_cell.length_a   1.000
_cell.length_b   1.000
_cell.length_c   1.000
_cell.angle_alpha   90.00
_cell.angle_beta   90.00
_cell.angle_gamma   90.00
#
_symmetry.space_group_name_H-M   'P 1'
#
loop_
_entity.id
_entity.type
_entity.pdbx_description
1 polymer ?
#
loop_
_entity_poly.entity_id
_entity_poly.type
_entity_poly.pdbx_seq_one_letter_code
_entity_poly.pdbx_strand_id
1 'polypeptide(L)'
;MSKIIGKKLKMTQIWKENRVVPVTVLGFEENDVLKEIKAGDKLRVSGVSKGKGFQGVVKRHGFHGGPKSHGQKDRHRAPGSIGATAPQRVIKGKKMAGHMGAVRVTVKNLEVADVKPEEKILMVKGAVPGMRGTKIEIRK
;
A
#
# COMPACT_ATOMS: atom_id res chain seq x y z
N MET A 1 -20.94 -10.54 -4.77
CA MET A 1 -20.10 -9.32 -4.64
C MET A 1 -19.33 -9.14 -5.92
N SER A 2 -19.70 -8.15 -6.72
CA SER A 2 -19.08 -7.89 -8.02
C SER A 2 -17.61 -7.49 -7.84
N LYS A 3 -16.74 -8.16 -8.60
CA LYS A 3 -15.31 -7.85 -8.66
C LYS A 3 -15.12 -6.81 -9.75
N ILE A 4 -14.72 -5.61 -9.37
CA ILE A 4 -14.51 -4.52 -10.31
C ILE A 4 -13.01 -4.38 -10.57
N ILE A 5 -12.61 -4.39 -11.83
CA ILE A 5 -11.22 -4.20 -12.24
C ILE A 5 -11.05 -2.76 -12.70
N GLY A 6 -10.07 -2.07 -12.13
CA GLY A 6 -9.70 -0.72 -12.52
C GLY A 6 -8.20 -0.57 -12.67
N LYS A 7 -7.76 0.62 -13.04
CA LYS A 7 -6.35 1.01 -13.15
C LYS A 7 -6.07 2.20 -12.25
N LYS A 8 -4.99 2.12 -11.46
CA LYS A 8 -4.51 3.27 -10.69
C LYS A 8 -3.93 4.31 -11.64
N LEU A 9 -4.51 5.51 -11.72
CA LEU A 9 -4.03 6.55 -12.63
C LEU A 9 -3.02 7.47 -11.94
N LYS A 10 -3.44 8.35 -11.04
CA LYS A 10 -2.54 9.30 -10.38
C LYS A 10 -3.06 9.65 -8.99
N MET A 11 -2.19 10.26 -8.18
CA MET A 11 -2.58 10.88 -6.93
C MET A 11 -2.71 12.38 -7.18
N THR A 12 -3.83 12.97 -6.78
CA THR A 12 -4.15 14.39 -6.92
C THR A 12 -4.76 14.91 -5.63
N GLN A 13 -5.03 16.20 -5.58
CA GLN A 13 -5.72 16.84 -4.49
C GLN A 13 -7.00 17.48 -5.03
N ILE A 14 -8.08 17.43 -4.23
CA ILE A 14 -9.33 18.15 -4.51
C ILE A 14 -9.59 19.12 -3.37
N TRP A 15 -10.23 20.24 -3.68
CA TRP A 15 -10.73 21.18 -2.68
C TRP A 15 -12.17 20.80 -2.31
N LYS A 16 -12.42 20.45 -1.05
CA LYS A 16 -13.77 20.21 -0.51
C LYS A 16 -13.86 20.83 0.88
N GLU A 17 -14.95 21.52 1.20
CA GLU A 17 -15.24 22.02 2.55
C GLU A 17 -14.09 22.83 3.17
N ASN A 18 -13.49 23.73 2.38
CA ASN A 18 -12.37 24.58 2.79
C ASN A 18 -11.09 23.82 3.20
N ARG A 19 -10.95 22.55 2.81
CA ARG A 19 -9.76 21.72 3.03
C ARG A 19 -9.28 21.03 1.77
N VAL A 20 -7.97 20.81 1.71
CA VAL A 20 -7.32 20.03 0.66
C VAL A 20 -7.40 18.54 1.00
N VAL A 21 -8.12 17.76 0.19
CA VAL A 21 -8.25 16.31 0.39
C VAL A 21 -7.38 15.57 -0.63
N PRO A 22 -6.39 14.75 -0.19
CA PRO A 22 -5.62 13.92 -1.10
C PRO A 22 -6.47 12.74 -1.60
N VAL A 23 -6.59 12.63 -2.92
CA VAL A 23 -7.38 11.59 -3.58
C VAL A 23 -6.53 10.81 -4.57
N THR A 24 -6.81 9.51 -4.67
CA THR A 24 -6.28 8.68 -5.75
C THR A 24 -7.35 8.53 -6.82
N VAL A 25 -6.96 8.84 -8.05
CA VAL A 25 -7.78 8.72 -9.26
C VAL A 25 -7.64 7.30 -9.82
N LEU A 26 -8.77 6.63 -9.98
CA LEU A 26 -8.90 5.29 -10.54
C LEU A 26 -9.66 5.39 -11.87
N GLY A 27 -9.12 4.77 -12.92
CA GLY A 27 -9.75 4.71 -14.24
C GLY A 27 -10.33 3.34 -14.52
N PHE A 28 -11.43 3.30 -15.25
CA PHE A 28 -12.13 2.07 -15.64
C PHE A 28 -12.33 2.04 -17.16
N GLU A 29 -12.44 0.83 -17.72
CA GLU A 29 -12.70 0.62 -19.15
C GLU A 29 -14.22 0.71 -19.45
N GLU A 30 -15.05 0.15 -18.56
CA GLU A 30 -16.51 0.12 -18.66
C GLU A 30 -17.18 1.01 -17.61
N ASN A 31 -18.29 1.65 -17.99
CA ASN A 31 -18.99 2.65 -17.17
C ASN A 31 -20.09 2.09 -16.27
N ASP A 32 -20.68 0.94 -16.64
CA ASP A 32 -21.90 0.48 -15.99
C ASP A 32 -21.72 0.17 -14.51
N VAL A 33 -20.50 -0.17 -14.12
CA VAL A 33 -20.15 -0.47 -12.73
C VAL A 33 -19.99 0.78 -11.85
N LEU A 34 -19.69 1.95 -12.45
CA LEU A 34 -19.55 3.20 -11.70
C LEU A 34 -20.91 3.75 -11.23
N LYS A 35 -22.01 3.39 -11.90
CA LYS A 35 -23.36 3.88 -11.58
C LYS A 35 -23.87 3.39 -10.21
N GLU A 36 -23.37 2.24 -9.74
CA GLU A 36 -23.74 1.65 -8.44
C GLU A 36 -22.96 2.21 -7.25
N ILE A 37 -21.90 2.99 -7.51
CA ILE A 37 -21.02 3.57 -6.50
C ILE A 37 -21.40 5.03 -6.32
N LYS A 38 -21.66 5.43 -5.08
CA LYS A 38 -21.96 6.83 -4.72
C LYS A 38 -20.82 7.43 -3.91
N ALA A 39 -20.72 8.76 -3.94
CA ALA A 39 -19.82 9.47 -3.03
C ALA A 39 -20.19 9.15 -1.57
N GLY A 40 -19.18 8.93 -0.72
CA GLY A 40 -19.35 8.49 0.67
C GLY A 40 -19.39 6.97 0.88
N ASP A 41 -19.51 6.16 -0.17
CA ASP A 41 -19.41 4.71 -0.05
C ASP A 41 -18.02 4.29 0.44
N LYS A 42 -17.97 3.19 1.20
CA LYS A 42 -16.72 2.55 1.64
C LYS A 42 -16.38 1.38 0.73
N LEU A 43 -15.15 1.37 0.25
CA LEU A 43 -14.65 0.35 -0.67
C LEU A 43 -13.43 -0.37 -0.11
N ARG A 44 -13.26 -1.61 -0.54
CA ARG A 44 -12.05 -2.41 -0.31
C ARG A 44 -11.28 -2.52 -1.62
N VAL A 45 -10.07 -1.98 -1.65
CA VAL A 45 -9.20 -1.98 -2.84
C VAL A 45 -8.02 -2.90 -2.63
N SER A 46 -7.84 -3.84 -3.54
CA SER A 46 -6.75 -4.81 -3.58
C SER A 46 -5.85 -4.56 -4.78
N GLY A 47 -4.55 -4.69 -4.61
CA GLY A 47 -3.60 -4.54 -5.70
C GLY A 47 -2.23 -5.10 -5.34
N VAL A 48 -1.36 -5.24 -6.34
CA VAL A 48 0.03 -5.61 -6.11
C VAL A 48 0.79 -4.37 -5.65
N SER A 49 1.39 -4.45 -4.46
CA SER A 49 2.18 -3.36 -3.88
C SER A 49 3.44 -3.08 -4.69
N LYS A 50 3.92 -1.83 -4.66
CA LYS A 50 5.17 -1.46 -5.35
C LYS A 50 6.34 -2.30 -4.82
N GLY A 51 7.00 -3.04 -5.71
CA GLY A 51 8.21 -3.79 -5.40
C GLY A 51 9.35 -2.86 -4.96
N LYS A 52 10.14 -3.31 -3.97
CA LYS A 52 11.34 -2.62 -3.47
C LYS A 52 12.60 -3.51 -3.53
N GLY A 53 12.50 -4.69 -4.16
CA GLY A 53 13.61 -5.64 -4.30
C GLY A 53 14.03 -6.26 -2.96
N PHE A 54 15.29 -6.69 -2.88
CA PHE A 54 15.89 -7.19 -1.64
C PHE A 54 16.16 -6.03 -0.68
N GLN A 55 15.57 -6.10 0.52
CA GLN A 55 15.66 -5.03 1.49
C GLN A 55 16.18 -5.53 2.84
N GLY A 56 17.13 -4.78 3.40
CA GLY A 56 17.61 -4.97 4.78
C GLY A 56 16.53 -4.77 5.85
N VAL A 57 16.81 -5.27 7.05
CA VAL A 57 15.85 -5.38 8.17
C VAL A 57 15.27 -4.05 8.65
N VAL A 58 16.06 -2.98 8.67
CA VAL A 58 15.59 -1.65 9.09
C VAL A 58 14.45 -1.16 8.19
N LYS A 59 14.61 -1.24 6.86
CA LYS A 59 13.59 -0.76 5.92
C LYS A 59 12.46 -1.76 5.71
N ARG A 60 12.71 -3.07 5.84
CA ARG A 60 11.69 -4.12 5.65
C ARG A 60 10.77 -4.28 6.86
N HIS A 61 11.33 -4.24 8.06
CA HIS A 61 10.65 -4.59 9.32
C HIS A 61 10.63 -3.47 10.36
N GLY A 62 11.24 -2.31 10.09
CA GLY A 62 11.23 -1.16 11.01
C GLY A 62 12.14 -1.30 12.23
N PHE A 63 13.22 -2.08 12.13
CA PHE A 63 14.19 -2.21 13.24
C PHE A 63 14.95 -0.89 13.45
N HIS A 64 15.22 -0.53 14.72
CA HIS A 64 15.90 0.72 15.07
C HIS A 64 17.37 0.77 14.63
N GLY A 65 18.05 -0.38 14.54
CA GLY A 65 19.48 -0.44 14.24
C GLY A 65 20.38 -0.20 15.45
N GLY A 66 21.69 -0.04 15.22
CA GLY A 66 22.67 0.29 16.26
C GLY A 66 22.88 1.81 16.42
N PRO A 67 23.56 2.26 17.50
CA PRO A 67 23.91 3.67 17.63
C PRO A 67 24.88 4.11 16.53
N LYS A 68 24.83 5.41 16.17
CA LYS A 68 25.71 6.02 15.16
C LYS A 68 27.07 6.43 15.74
N SER A 69 27.13 6.77 17.02
CA SER A 69 28.32 7.21 17.75
C SER A 69 28.65 6.21 18.87
N HIS A 70 29.68 6.52 19.68
CA HIS A 70 30.15 5.69 20.80
C HIS A 70 30.67 4.29 20.38
N GLY A 71 31.53 4.24 19.36
CA GLY A 71 32.35 3.07 19.07
C GLY A 71 31.71 1.99 18.19
N GLN A 72 30.52 2.20 17.63
CA GLN A 72 29.98 1.31 16.60
C GLN A 72 30.65 1.54 15.24
N LYS A 73 31.13 0.46 14.61
CA LYS A 73 31.88 0.51 13.34
C LYS A 73 30.98 0.38 12.10
N ASP A 74 30.32 -0.76 11.92
CA ASP A 74 29.63 -1.13 10.67
C ASP A 74 28.20 -1.66 10.89
N ARG A 75 27.73 -1.74 12.14
CA ARG A 75 26.48 -2.46 12.49
C ARG A 75 25.24 -1.58 12.63
N HIS A 76 25.30 -0.32 12.18
CA HIS A 76 24.19 0.64 12.30
C HIS A 76 22.86 0.10 11.73
N ARG A 77 22.87 -0.73 10.68
CA ARG A 77 21.64 -1.32 10.10
C ARG A 77 21.54 -2.84 10.24
N ALA A 78 22.36 -3.43 11.12
CA ALA A 78 22.35 -4.87 11.38
C ALA A 78 21.08 -5.32 12.13
N PRO A 79 20.66 -6.60 12.03
CA PRO A 79 19.49 -7.13 12.72
C PRO A 79 19.64 -7.29 14.24
N GLY A 80 20.86 -7.17 14.78
CA GLY A 80 21.16 -7.56 16.15
C GLY A 80 21.15 -9.09 16.33
N SER A 81 20.85 -9.57 17.54
CA SER A 81 20.78 -11.00 17.82
C SER A 81 19.56 -11.66 17.14
N ILE A 82 19.80 -12.83 16.54
CA ILE A 82 18.79 -13.56 15.76
C ILE A 82 18.17 -14.75 16.53
N GLY A 83 18.72 -15.12 17.68
CA GLY A 83 18.29 -16.29 18.44
C GLY A 83 18.82 -16.34 19.88
N ALA A 84 18.47 -17.42 20.57
CA ALA A 84 18.91 -17.76 21.92
C ALA A 84 19.54 -19.18 21.91
N THR A 85 20.27 -19.53 22.96
CA THR A 85 21.06 -20.78 23.08
C THR A 85 20.23 -22.05 22.79
N ALA A 86 19.12 -22.26 23.50
CA ALA A 86 18.09 -23.22 23.09
C ALA A 86 17.08 -22.45 22.25
N PRO A 87 16.79 -22.80 20.97
CA PRO A 87 16.71 -24.14 20.37
C PRO A 87 17.83 -24.49 19.36
N GLN A 88 19.01 -23.87 19.46
CA GLN A 88 20.17 -24.09 18.57
C GLN A 88 19.89 -23.90 17.05
N ARG A 89 18.82 -23.18 16.71
CA ARG A 89 18.46 -22.82 15.35
C ARG A 89 17.73 -21.48 15.32
N VAL A 90 17.66 -20.87 14.15
CA VAL A 90 16.80 -19.71 13.93
C VAL A 90 15.34 -20.17 13.88
N ILE A 91 14.48 -19.57 14.72
CA ILE A 91 13.05 -19.87 14.75
C ILE A 91 12.40 -19.46 13.43
N LYS A 92 11.55 -20.33 12.86
CA LYS A 92 10.80 -20.02 11.63
C LYS A 92 9.97 -18.75 11.81
N GLY A 93 9.95 -17.89 10.79
CA GLY A 93 9.27 -16.60 10.85
C GLY A 93 10.05 -15.47 11.54
N LYS A 94 11.29 -15.72 12.00
CA LYS A 94 12.17 -14.64 12.48
C LYS A 94 12.36 -13.60 11.37
N LYS A 95 12.10 -12.33 11.70
CA LYS A 95 12.20 -11.20 10.78
C LYS A 95 13.65 -10.99 10.33
N MET A 96 13.92 -11.21 9.05
CA MET A 96 15.22 -11.05 8.41
C MET A 96 15.14 -10.24 7.11
N ALA A 97 16.30 -9.88 6.55
CA ALA A 97 16.39 -9.23 5.25
C ALA A 97 15.79 -10.11 4.15
N GLY A 98 15.32 -9.51 3.06
CA GLY A 98 14.73 -10.26 1.96
C GLY A 98 13.84 -9.41 1.06
N HIS A 99 13.14 -10.07 0.14
CA HIS A 99 12.27 -9.39 -0.82
C HIS A 99 11.14 -8.61 -0.13
N MET A 100 10.94 -7.37 -0.55
CA MET A 100 9.93 -6.46 0.00
C MET A 100 9.05 -5.89 -1.12
N GLY A 101 7.73 -5.86 -0.88
CA GLY A 101 6.75 -5.42 -1.89
C GLY A 101 6.47 -6.51 -2.93
N ALA A 102 5.83 -6.14 -4.04
CA ALA A 102 5.30 -7.05 -5.07
C ALA A 102 4.34 -8.13 -4.52
N VAL A 103 3.81 -7.93 -3.32
CA VAL A 103 2.80 -8.78 -2.71
C VAL A 103 1.43 -8.13 -2.88
N ARG A 104 0.39 -8.96 -2.94
CA ARG A 104 -1.00 -8.50 -2.96
C ARG A 104 -1.37 -7.90 -1.61
N VAL A 105 -1.73 -6.63 -1.60
CA VAL A 105 -2.18 -5.88 -0.41
C VAL A 105 -3.61 -5.43 -0.61
N THR A 106 -4.40 -5.51 0.45
CA THR A 106 -5.79 -5.05 0.46
C THR A 106 -5.95 -3.94 1.48
N VAL A 107 -6.40 -2.77 1.03
CA VAL A 107 -6.75 -1.65 1.90
C VAL A 107 -8.27 -1.64 2.04
N LYS A 108 -8.74 -1.64 3.29
CA LYS A 108 -10.17 -1.67 3.63
C LYS A 108 -10.66 -0.26 3.94
N ASN A 109 -11.97 -0.04 3.85
CA ASN A 109 -12.65 1.17 4.31
C ASN A 109 -12.15 2.46 3.64
N LEU A 110 -11.78 2.39 2.37
CA LEU A 110 -11.45 3.59 1.60
C LEU A 110 -12.74 4.31 1.21
N GLU A 111 -12.85 5.60 1.53
CA GLU A 111 -14.03 6.40 1.25
C GLU A 111 -13.98 6.97 -0.17
N VAL A 112 -15.10 6.88 -0.89
CA VAL A 112 -15.26 7.50 -2.20
C VAL A 112 -15.43 9.01 -2.04
N ALA A 113 -14.49 9.77 -2.58
CA ALA A 113 -14.55 11.23 -2.58
C ALA A 113 -15.53 11.75 -3.62
N ASP A 114 -15.45 11.22 -4.84
CA ASP A 114 -16.25 11.66 -5.97
C ASP A 114 -16.27 10.60 -7.07
N VAL A 115 -17.32 10.61 -7.89
CA VAL A 115 -17.54 9.67 -9.00
C VAL A 115 -17.85 10.47 -10.25
N LYS A 116 -17.09 10.27 -11.32
CA LYS A 116 -17.32 10.90 -12.62
C LYS A 116 -17.56 9.82 -13.70
N PRO A 117 -18.81 9.41 -13.92
CA PRO A 117 -19.13 8.35 -14.88
C PRO A 117 -18.78 8.72 -16.33
N GLU A 118 -18.89 9.99 -16.71
CA GLU A 118 -18.56 10.48 -18.06
C GLU A 118 -17.08 10.28 -18.40
N GLU A 119 -16.19 10.59 -17.45
CA GLU A 119 -14.75 10.46 -17.60
C GLU A 119 -14.24 9.04 -17.25
N LYS A 120 -15.14 8.12 -16.84
CA LYS A 120 -14.81 6.77 -16.34
C LYS A 120 -13.88 6.77 -15.13
N ILE A 121 -14.02 7.76 -14.25
CA ILE A 121 -13.10 7.99 -13.13
C ILE A 121 -13.81 7.84 -11.78
N LEU A 122 -13.14 7.15 -10.86
CA LEU A 122 -13.49 7.11 -9.43
C LEU A 122 -12.38 7.77 -8.62
N MET A 123 -12.74 8.71 -7.74
CA MET A 123 -11.81 9.35 -6.82
C MET A 123 -11.99 8.80 -5.43
N VAL A 124 -10.93 8.23 -4.86
CA VAL A 124 -10.95 7.60 -3.54
C VAL A 124 -10.03 8.35 -2.59
N LYS A 125 -10.49 8.62 -1.37
CA LYS A 125 -9.67 9.25 -0.33
C LYS A 125 -8.60 8.27 0.15
N GLY A 126 -7.34 8.70 0.14
CA GLY A 126 -6.22 7.92 0.66
C GLY A 126 -5.46 7.10 -0.39
N ALA A 127 -4.64 6.17 0.10
CA ALA A 127 -3.63 5.48 -0.69
C ALA A 127 -4.12 4.13 -1.24
N VAL A 128 -3.99 3.98 -2.55
CA VAL A 128 -4.26 2.72 -3.25
C VAL A 128 -2.96 1.94 -3.44
N PRO A 129 -2.94 0.61 -3.21
CA PRO A 129 -1.73 -0.20 -3.42
C PRO A 129 -1.29 -0.21 -4.89
N GLY A 130 0.02 -0.24 -5.10
CA GLY A 130 0.65 -0.40 -6.43
C GLY A 130 1.17 0.89 -7.05
N MET A 131 1.84 0.73 -8.19
CA MET A 131 2.38 1.84 -8.98
C MET A 131 1.30 2.46 -9.88
N ARG A 132 1.59 3.63 -10.43
CA ARG A 132 0.76 4.22 -11.48
C ARG A 132 0.67 3.25 -12.65
N GLY A 133 -0.54 2.97 -13.10
CA GLY A 133 -0.86 2.06 -14.19
C GLY A 133 -1.10 0.61 -13.78
N THR A 134 -0.93 0.24 -12.50
CA THR A 134 -1.23 -1.11 -12.03
C THR A 134 -2.74 -1.38 -12.04
N LYS A 135 -3.11 -2.60 -12.45
CA LYS A 135 -4.48 -3.11 -12.32
C LYS A 135 -4.80 -3.33 -10.83
N ILE A 136 -5.97 -2.85 -10.43
CA ILE A 136 -6.48 -2.96 -9.07
C ILE A 136 -7.84 -3.64 -9.11
N GLU A 137 -8.16 -4.29 -8.00
CA GLU A 137 -9.42 -4.95 -7.77
C GLU A 137 -10.18 -4.22 -6.68
N ILE A 138 -11.41 -3.83 -6.96
CA ILE A 138 -12.28 -3.12 -6.04
C ILE A 138 -13.45 -4.04 -5.69
N ARG A 139 -13.79 -4.05 -4.41
CA ARG A 139 -14.96 -4.73 -3.85
C ARG A 139 -15.70 -3.73 -2.97
N LYS A 140 -17.02 -3.66 -3.13
CA LYS A 140 -17.92 -3.02 -2.18
C LYS A 140 -18.13 -3.96 -0.99
#